data_AF-I4Y5B9-F1
#
_entry.id   AF-I4Y5B9-F1
#
_cell.length_a   1.000
_cell.length_b   1.000
_cell.length_c   1.000
_cell.angle_alpha   90.00
_cell.angle_beta   90.00
_cell.angle_gamma   90.00
#
_symmetry.space_group_name_H-M   'P 1'
#
loop_
_entity.id
_entity.type
_entity.pdbx_description
1 polymer ?
#
loop_
_entity_poly.entity_id
_entity_poly.type
_entity_poly.pdbx_seq_one_letter_code
_entity_poly.pdbx_strand_id
1 'polypeptide(L)'
;MRLDLSIVAAGLLASTCQAGSPFFIASTEASSGIDRMRNPISSNDIKQLSKNDLCDLDTVVVIEQPTLQESDLQRFTSQFAFYESSYSISDALSQPSDVAQLISRTCKSKVHNYKENDSVSSDKKSVINVKGTAKTLDGLSESKRKEYINKLLHKLPLSTIQTRFPNHALIITSPAIGFNYFTTPLLSALFISFGILTPILIFAIKALLAISPTPKQSNTTLAQMPPSSLTEKKNK
;
A
#
# COMPACT_ATOMS: atom_id res chain seq x y z
N MET A 1 47.37 12.31 -18.64
CA MET A 1 45.96 12.66 -18.88
C MET A 1 45.14 11.85 -17.87
N ARG A 2 44.72 12.48 -16.77
CA ARG A 2 43.99 11.81 -15.66
C ARG A 2 42.50 11.90 -15.98
N LEU A 3 41.84 10.74 -16.10
CA LEU A 3 40.40 10.64 -16.23
C LEU A 3 39.80 10.54 -14.83
N ASP A 4 39.37 11.68 -14.30
CA ASP A 4 38.58 11.72 -13.06
C ASP A 4 37.18 11.19 -13.36
N LEU A 5 36.97 9.92 -13.04
CA LEU A 5 35.70 9.22 -13.19
C LEU A 5 34.79 9.61 -12.02
N SER A 6 34.15 10.78 -12.13
CA SER A 6 33.12 11.22 -11.18
C SER A 6 31.85 10.38 -11.38
N ILE A 7 31.73 9.27 -10.65
CA ILE A 7 30.51 8.47 -10.55
C ILE A 7 29.49 9.30 -9.76
N VAL A 8 28.62 10.01 -10.46
CA VAL A 8 27.45 10.66 -9.88
C VAL A 8 26.45 9.56 -9.54
N ALA A 9 26.47 9.11 -8.29
CA ALA A 9 25.44 8.25 -7.73
C ALA A 9 24.13 9.06 -7.61
N ALA A 10 23.34 9.08 -8.68
CA ALA A 10 21.97 9.56 -8.63
C ALA A 10 21.15 8.60 -7.77
N GLY A 11 21.10 8.88 -6.47
CA GLY A 11 20.22 8.20 -5.53
C GLY A 11 18.78 8.47 -5.93
N LEU A 12 18.18 7.53 -6.66
CA LEU A 12 16.74 7.44 -6.85
C LEU A 12 16.12 7.18 -5.47
N LEU A 13 15.78 8.25 -4.75
CA LEU A 13 14.82 8.20 -3.66
C LEU A 13 13.45 7.91 -4.28
N ALA A 14 13.20 6.64 -4.59
CA ALA A 14 11.86 6.15 -4.83
C ALA A 14 11.11 6.26 -3.50
N SER A 15 10.49 7.43 -3.26
CA SER A 15 9.48 7.53 -2.22
C SER A 15 8.38 6.56 -2.62
N THR A 16 8.32 5.41 -1.94
CA THR A 16 7.20 4.49 -2.06
C THR A 16 5.98 5.21 -1.53
N CYS A 17 5.26 5.91 -2.40
CA CYS A 17 3.93 6.43 -2.11
C CYS A 17 3.02 5.23 -1.92
N GLN A 18 3.07 4.64 -0.72
CA GLN A 18 2.03 3.75 -0.26
C GLN A 18 0.79 4.61 -0.10
N ALA A 19 -0.18 4.41 -1.00
CA ALA A 19 -1.48 5.05 -0.90
C ALA A 19 -2.13 4.59 0.41
N GLY A 20 -2.14 5.46 1.42
CA GLY A 20 -2.86 5.23 2.66
C GLY A 20 -4.35 5.17 2.36
N SER A 21 -5.01 4.10 2.79
CA SER A 21 -6.48 4.05 2.82
C SER A 21 -6.96 4.96 3.95
N PRO A 22 -7.84 5.94 3.67
CA PRO A 22 -8.36 6.79 4.73
C PRO A 22 -9.18 5.96 5.73
N PHE A 23 -9.08 6.35 6.99
CA PHE A 23 -9.76 5.73 8.12
C PHE A 23 -10.31 6.84 9.02
N PHE A 24 -11.55 6.68 9.46
CA PHE A 24 -12.17 7.56 10.44
C PHE A 24 -12.96 6.73 11.44
N ILE A 25 -12.78 7.03 12.73
CA ILE A 25 -13.66 6.53 13.78
C ILE A 25 -14.14 7.67 14.66
N ALA A 26 -15.38 7.51 15.11
CA ALA A 26 -16.15 8.46 15.86
C ALA A 26 -17.04 7.69 16.85
N SER A 27 -17.13 8.14 18.09
CA SER A 27 -18.05 7.58 19.10
C SER A 27 -18.87 8.69 19.75
N THR A 28 -20.09 8.35 20.12
CA THR A 28 -20.97 9.21 20.93
C THR A 28 -20.53 9.29 22.39
N GLU A 29 -19.88 8.25 22.90
CA GLU A 29 -19.27 8.23 24.23
C GLU A 29 -17.80 8.63 24.12
N ALA A 30 -17.38 9.54 25.00
CA ALA A 30 -15.99 9.98 25.09
C ALA A 30 -15.12 8.81 25.55
N SER A 31 -14.19 8.40 24.71
CA SER A 31 -13.21 7.34 25.02
C SER A 31 -11.84 7.85 24.65
N SER A 32 -10.86 7.70 25.54
CA SER A 32 -9.47 8.07 25.24
C SER A 32 -8.86 7.29 24.07
N GLY A 33 -9.44 6.14 23.71
CA GLY A 33 -9.03 5.32 22.57
C GLY A 33 -9.78 5.63 21.28
N ILE A 34 -11.05 6.03 21.35
CA ILE A 34 -11.88 6.32 20.18
C ILE A 34 -11.91 7.80 19.84
N ASP A 35 -11.67 8.69 20.81
CA ASP A 35 -11.77 10.14 20.64
C ASP A 35 -10.87 10.61 19.48
N ARG A 36 -11.52 10.64 18.32
CA ARG A 36 -11.13 11.36 17.10
C ARG A 36 -9.90 10.78 16.39
N MET A 37 -9.74 9.46 16.34
CA MET A 37 -8.68 8.87 15.52
C MET A 37 -8.96 8.98 14.00
N ARG A 38 -8.12 9.75 13.31
CA ARG A 38 -7.96 9.78 11.83
C ARG A 38 -6.59 9.28 11.40
N ASN A 39 -6.08 8.29 12.11
CA ASN A 39 -4.81 7.67 11.75
C ASN A 39 -5.06 6.34 11.04
N PRO A 40 -4.18 5.96 10.10
CA PRO A 40 -4.15 4.61 9.58
C PRO A 40 -3.94 3.64 10.75
N ILE A 41 -4.86 2.70 10.89
CA ILE A 41 -4.84 1.70 11.95
C ILE A 41 -4.62 0.31 11.37
N SER A 42 -3.74 -0.44 12.03
CA SER A 42 -3.55 -1.85 11.71
C SER A 42 -4.74 -2.68 12.18
N SER A 43 -4.80 -3.92 11.69
CA SER A 43 -5.73 -4.92 12.24
C SER A 43 -5.51 -5.16 13.73
N ASN A 44 -4.29 -4.97 14.25
CA ASN A 44 -4.03 -5.13 15.68
C ASN A 44 -4.58 -3.95 16.48
N ASP A 45 -4.46 -2.73 15.96
CA ASP A 45 -5.01 -1.54 16.59
C ASP A 45 -6.54 -1.61 16.63
N ILE A 46 -7.18 -2.07 15.55
CA ILE A 46 -8.63 -2.32 15.53
C ILE A 46 -9.01 -3.36 16.59
N LYS A 47 -8.23 -4.43 16.77
CA LYS A 47 -8.50 -5.44 17.81
C LYS A 47 -8.38 -4.85 19.21
N GLN A 48 -7.37 -4.02 19.47
CA GLN A 48 -7.18 -3.37 20.77
C GLN A 48 -8.29 -2.37 21.05
N LEU A 49 -8.58 -1.48 20.10
CA LEU A 49 -9.67 -0.52 20.16
C LEU A 49 -11.02 -1.22 20.36
N SER A 50 -11.23 -2.34 19.67
CA SER A 50 -12.44 -3.13 19.83
C SER A 50 -12.60 -3.59 21.28
N LYS A 51 -11.56 -4.24 21.84
CA LYS A 51 -11.59 -4.77 23.21
C LYS A 51 -11.79 -3.70 24.27
N ASN A 52 -11.14 -2.55 24.09
CA ASN A 52 -11.09 -1.52 25.12
C ASN A 52 -12.30 -0.59 25.08
N ASP A 53 -12.80 -0.29 23.88
CA ASP A 53 -13.69 0.85 23.68
C ASP A 53 -14.95 0.53 22.85
N LEU A 54 -14.90 -0.40 21.89
CA LEU A 54 -16.07 -0.65 21.00
C LEU A 54 -17.02 -1.74 21.49
N CYS A 55 -16.55 -2.70 22.30
CA CYS A 55 -17.38 -3.84 22.71
C CYS A 55 -18.48 -3.50 23.74
N ASP A 56 -18.36 -2.36 24.41
CA ASP A 56 -19.34 -1.88 25.39
C ASP A 56 -20.40 -0.96 24.79
N LEU A 57 -20.23 -0.56 23.53
CA LEU A 57 -21.21 0.24 22.79
C LEU A 57 -22.46 -0.59 22.44
N ASP A 58 -23.60 0.08 22.31
CA ASP A 58 -24.85 -0.52 21.86
C ASP A 58 -24.74 -1.00 20.40
N THR A 59 -24.05 -0.23 19.55
CA THR A 59 -23.78 -0.63 18.17
C THR A 59 -22.53 0.02 17.61
N VAL A 60 -21.94 -0.63 16.62
CA VAL A 60 -20.84 -0.07 15.81
C VAL A 60 -21.28 -0.09 14.35
N VAL A 61 -21.34 1.06 13.72
CA VAL A 61 -21.67 1.22 12.30
C VAL A 61 -20.37 1.32 11.52
N VAL A 62 -20.12 0.38 10.61
CA VAL A 62 -18.94 0.35 9.75
C VAL A 62 -19.39 0.66 8.32
N ILE A 63 -18.92 1.77 7.76
CA ILE A 63 -19.13 2.16 6.36
C ILE A 63 -17.86 1.80 5.58
N GLU A 64 -17.98 0.79 4.73
CA GLU A 64 -16.90 0.32 3.86
C GLU A 64 -17.10 0.88 2.44
N GLN A 65 -16.23 1.80 2.03
CA GLN A 65 -16.23 2.36 0.67
C GLN A 65 -14.86 2.18 0.01
N PRO A 66 -14.72 1.27 -0.96
CA PRO A 66 -13.45 1.12 -1.67
C PRO A 66 -13.00 2.42 -2.34
N THR A 67 -11.68 2.65 -2.40
CA THR A 67 -11.01 3.80 -3.07
C THR A 67 -11.49 5.17 -2.58
N LEU A 68 -11.87 5.23 -1.31
CA LEU A 68 -12.18 6.50 -0.66
C LEU A 68 -10.90 7.35 -0.58
N GLN A 69 -11.04 8.66 -0.77
CA GLN A 69 -9.97 9.63 -0.59
C GLN A 69 -10.18 10.44 0.70
N GLU A 70 -9.15 11.09 1.21
CA GLU A 70 -9.27 11.94 2.40
C GLU A 70 -10.28 13.09 2.20
N SER A 71 -10.32 13.66 0.99
CA SER A 71 -11.31 14.67 0.61
C SER A 71 -12.76 14.17 0.67
N ASP A 72 -12.96 12.86 0.50
CA ASP A 72 -14.28 12.25 0.67
C ASP A 72 -14.61 12.07 2.16
N LEU A 73 -13.62 11.72 2.97
CA LEU A 73 -13.76 11.58 4.43
C LEU A 73 -14.29 12.86 5.06
N GLN A 74 -13.72 14.01 4.68
CA GLN A 74 -14.21 15.32 5.15
C GLN A 74 -15.70 15.53 4.86
N ARG A 75 -16.17 15.08 3.71
CA ARG A 75 -17.59 15.18 3.32
C ARG A 75 -18.47 14.28 4.16
N PHE A 76 -18.01 13.04 4.40
CA PHE A 76 -18.68 12.16 5.34
C PHE A 76 -18.82 12.83 6.71
N THR A 77 -17.71 13.31 7.27
CA THR A 77 -17.69 13.85 8.63
C THR A 77 -18.46 15.15 8.79
N SER A 78 -18.53 15.98 7.74
CA SER A 78 -19.28 17.25 7.77
C SER A 78 -20.78 17.07 8.02
N GLN A 79 -21.34 15.88 7.76
CA GLN A 79 -22.76 15.60 8.01
C GLN A 79 -23.05 15.15 9.44
N PHE A 80 -22.01 14.82 10.21
CA PHE A 80 -22.15 14.38 11.58
C PHE A 80 -21.69 15.51 12.51
N ALA A 81 -22.65 16.34 12.94
CA ALA A 81 -22.45 17.56 13.74
C ALA A 81 -21.67 17.35 15.07
N PHE A 82 -21.52 16.12 15.52
CA PHE A 82 -20.81 15.75 16.76
C PHE A 82 -19.30 15.50 16.56
N TYR A 83 -18.77 15.58 15.33
CA TYR A 83 -17.45 15.04 15.00
C TYR A 83 -16.51 15.99 14.24
N GLU A 84 -16.33 17.20 14.75
CA GLU A 84 -15.29 18.11 14.27
C GLU A 84 -14.02 18.01 15.11
N SER A 85 -13.01 17.29 14.60
CA SER A 85 -11.58 17.64 14.62
C SER A 85 -10.70 16.39 14.49
N SER A 86 -9.98 16.25 13.38
CA SER A 86 -8.65 15.61 13.37
C SER A 86 -7.94 15.80 12.03
N TYR A 87 -6.61 15.92 12.12
CA TYR A 87 -5.67 16.21 11.05
C TYR A 87 -5.21 14.93 10.32
N SER A 88 -4.77 15.11 9.07
CA SER A 88 -4.22 14.08 8.19
C SER A 88 -2.75 13.78 8.51
N ILE A 89 -2.39 12.49 8.60
CA ILE A 89 -1.00 12.02 8.50
C ILE A 89 -0.94 10.91 7.44
N SER A 90 0.09 10.99 6.59
CA SER A 90 0.36 10.03 5.52
C SER A 90 1.33 8.97 6.01
N ASP A 91 0.85 7.79 6.41
CA ASP A 91 1.68 6.56 6.42
C ASP A 91 0.83 5.30 6.48
N ALA A 92 0.91 4.42 5.48
CA ALA A 92 -0.04 3.32 5.31
C ALA A 92 0.27 2.10 6.21
N LEU A 93 -0.76 1.60 6.89
CA LEU A 93 -0.84 0.20 7.31
C LEU A 93 -2.04 -0.45 6.61
N SER A 94 -1.88 -1.73 6.23
CA SER A 94 -2.91 -2.50 5.53
C SER A 94 -4.20 -2.56 6.37
N GLN A 95 -5.24 -1.86 5.92
CA GLN A 95 -6.57 -2.01 6.52
C GLN A 95 -7.05 -3.45 6.28
N PRO A 96 -7.62 -4.12 7.29
CA PRO A 96 -8.27 -5.40 7.07
C PRO A 96 -9.40 -5.23 6.06
N SER A 97 -9.52 -6.17 5.14
CA SER A 97 -10.59 -6.21 4.14
C SER A 97 -12.00 -6.40 4.73
N ASP A 98 -12.09 -6.55 6.06
CA ASP A 98 -13.34 -6.82 6.77
C ASP A 98 -13.28 -6.31 8.23
N VAL A 99 -13.32 -4.99 8.38
CA VAL A 99 -13.30 -4.32 9.69
C VAL A 99 -14.52 -4.75 10.51
N ALA A 100 -15.68 -4.87 9.88
CA ALA A 100 -16.91 -5.29 10.54
C ALA A 100 -16.81 -6.71 11.13
N GLN A 101 -16.30 -7.70 10.39
CA GLN A 101 -16.07 -9.03 10.93
C GLN A 101 -15.02 -9.03 12.04
N LEU A 102 -13.98 -8.21 11.94
CA LEU A 102 -12.93 -8.15 12.95
C LEU A 102 -13.48 -7.66 14.30
N ILE A 103 -14.28 -6.58 14.28
CA ILE A 103 -14.94 -6.04 15.46
C ILE A 103 -15.94 -7.07 16.01
N SER A 104 -16.76 -7.67 15.12
CA SER A 104 -17.74 -8.68 15.50
C SER A 104 -17.13 -9.88 16.23
N ARG A 105 -16.03 -10.43 15.70
CA ARG A 105 -15.31 -11.56 16.34
C ARG A 105 -14.72 -11.15 17.67
N THR A 106 -14.19 -9.94 17.77
CA THR A 106 -13.54 -9.43 18.99
C THR A 106 -14.57 -9.17 20.09
N CYS A 107 -15.71 -8.58 19.75
CA CYS A 107 -16.78 -8.23 20.68
C CYS A 107 -17.85 -9.32 20.85
N LYS A 108 -17.70 -10.46 20.17
CA LYS A 108 -18.69 -11.55 20.13
C LYS A 108 -20.09 -11.05 19.72
N SER A 109 -20.13 -10.04 18.86
CA SER A 109 -21.35 -9.42 18.35
C SER A 109 -21.70 -9.99 16.97
N LYS A 110 -22.96 -9.88 16.56
CA LYS A 110 -23.38 -10.28 15.20
C LYS A 110 -23.08 -9.16 14.21
N VAL A 111 -22.63 -9.53 13.00
CA VAL A 111 -22.58 -8.59 11.87
C VAL A 111 -23.95 -8.56 11.20
N HIS A 112 -24.53 -7.38 11.08
CA HIS A 112 -25.71 -7.11 10.27
C HIS A 112 -25.28 -6.35 9.01
N ASN A 113 -25.34 -7.01 7.86
CA ASN A 113 -25.03 -6.38 6.58
C ASN A 113 -26.24 -5.58 6.12
N TYR A 114 -26.19 -4.26 6.30
CA TYR A 114 -27.28 -3.35 5.97
C TYR A 114 -27.41 -3.16 4.46
N LYS A 115 -28.61 -3.36 3.93
CA LYS A 115 -28.99 -2.95 2.58
C LYS A 115 -30.02 -1.82 2.64
N GLU A 116 -30.13 -1.07 1.55
CA GLU A 116 -31.15 -0.04 1.41
C GLU A 116 -32.54 -0.65 1.62
N ASN A 117 -33.34 -0.02 2.49
CA ASN A 117 -34.65 -0.47 2.96
C ASN A 117 -34.66 -1.62 3.98
N ASP A 118 -33.50 -2.09 4.44
CA ASP A 118 -33.47 -3.01 5.58
C ASP A 118 -33.88 -2.27 6.85
N SER A 119 -34.59 -2.98 7.73
CA SER A 119 -34.79 -2.51 9.10
C SER A 119 -33.45 -2.57 9.82
N VAL A 120 -33.05 -1.47 10.46
CA VAL A 120 -31.90 -1.46 11.37
C VAL A 120 -32.10 -2.59 12.39
N SER A 121 -31.05 -3.39 12.63
CA SER A 121 -31.06 -4.45 13.64
C SER A 121 -31.67 -3.96 14.96
N SER A 122 -32.50 -4.78 15.59
CA SER A 122 -33.00 -4.52 16.94
C SER A 122 -32.08 -5.11 18.01
N ASP A 123 -31.12 -5.95 17.61
CA ASP A 123 -30.18 -6.60 18.50
C ASP A 123 -29.18 -5.55 19.04
N LYS A 124 -29.19 -5.34 20.35
CA LYS A 124 -28.12 -4.61 21.06
C LYS A 124 -26.80 -5.37 20.89
N LYS A 125 -25.69 -4.64 20.86
CA LYS A 125 -24.34 -5.14 20.58
C LYS A 125 -24.25 -5.79 19.20
N SER A 126 -24.68 -5.07 18.17
CA SER A 126 -24.53 -5.49 16.77
C SER A 126 -23.57 -4.58 16.01
N VAL A 127 -22.84 -5.17 15.05
CA VAL A 127 -21.99 -4.44 14.11
C VAL A 127 -22.76 -4.27 12.82
N ILE A 128 -23.15 -3.05 12.48
CA ILE A 128 -23.88 -2.74 11.25
C ILE A 128 -22.85 -2.47 10.15
N ASN A 129 -22.72 -3.39 9.19
CA ASN A 129 -21.84 -3.21 8.04
C ASN A 129 -22.61 -2.60 6.87
N VAL A 130 -22.16 -1.45 6.40
CA VAL A 130 -22.70 -0.72 5.26
C VAL A 130 -21.66 -0.74 4.15
N LYS A 131 -21.94 -1.49 3.09
CA LYS A 131 -21.07 -1.50 1.91
C LYS A 131 -21.55 -0.50 0.88
N GLY A 132 -20.62 0.31 0.39
CA GLY A 132 -20.83 1.14 -0.77
C GLY A 132 -21.30 0.33 -1.98
N THR A 133 -22.25 0.88 -2.76
CA THR A 133 -22.73 0.22 -3.98
C THR A 133 -21.72 0.30 -5.12
N ALA A 134 -20.83 1.30 -5.12
CA ALA A 134 -19.79 1.45 -6.11
C ALA A 134 -18.57 0.58 -5.76
N LYS A 135 -18.12 -0.23 -6.73
CA LYS A 135 -16.91 -1.07 -6.60
C LYS A 135 -15.63 -0.23 -6.46
N THR A 136 -15.61 0.97 -7.03
CA THR A 136 -14.53 1.95 -6.95
C THR A 136 -15.10 3.36 -7.19
N LEU A 137 -14.44 4.36 -6.62
CA LEU A 137 -14.64 5.79 -6.85
C LEU A 137 -13.56 6.38 -7.76
N ASP A 138 -12.56 5.59 -8.14
CA ASP A 138 -11.49 6.03 -9.03
C ASP A 138 -12.05 6.40 -10.41
N GLY A 139 -11.48 7.46 -11.00
CA GLY A 139 -11.94 8.01 -12.28
C GLY A 139 -13.24 8.83 -12.21
N LEU A 140 -13.91 8.90 -11.06
CA LEU A 140 -15.06 9.79 -10.88
C LEU A 140 -14.59 11.24 -10.67
N SER A 141 -15.32 12.19 -11.28
CA SER A 141 -15.15 13.61 -10.98
C SER A 141 -15.49 13.90 -9.52
N GLU A 142 -14.91 14.96 -8.97
CA GLU A 142 -15.13 15.37 -7.58
C GLU A 142 -16.62 15.58 -7.25
N SER A 143 -17.38 16.12 -8.20
CA SER A 143 -18.83 16.31 -8.12
C SER A 143 -19.60 14.99 -8.01
N LYS A 144 -19.24 13.99 -8.83
CA LYS A 144 -19.86 12.65 -8.80
C LYS A 144 -19.51 11.89 -7.53
N ARG A 145 -18.27 12.02 -7.03
CA ARG A 145 -17.87 11.48 -5.72
C ARG A 145 -18.73 12.10 -4.61
N LYS A 146 -18.93 13.41 -4.63
CA LYS A 146 -19.79 14.12 -3.66
C LYS A 146 -21.22 13.61 -3.68
N GLU A 147 -21.82 13.56 -4.86
CA GLU A 147 -23.19 13.08 -5.05
C GLU A 147 -23.35 11.64 -4.54
N TYR A 148 -22.39 10.77 -4.87
CA TYR A 148 -22.37 9.39 -4.41
C TYR A 148 -22.31 9.28 -2.87
N ILE A 149 -21.40 10.01 -2.22
CA ILE A 149 -21.25 10.02 -0.76
C ILE A 149 -22.54 10.50 -0.11
N ASN A 150 -23.11 11.61 -0.61
CA ASN A 150 -24.36 12.14 -0.11
C ASN A 150 -25.48 11.11 -0.24
N LYS A 151 -25.57 10.42 -1.39
CA LYS A 151 -26.55 9.37 -1.63
C LYS A 151 -26.35 8.18 -0.68
N LEU A 152 -25.11 7.75 -0.44
CA LEU A 152 -24.81 6.67 0.50
C LEU A 152 -25.23 7.04 1.93
N LEU A 153 -24.96 8.27 2.35
CA LEU A 153 -25.34 8.77 3.68
C LEU A 153 -26.86 8.93 3.83
N HIS A 154 -27.55 9.41 2.79
CA HIS A 154 -29.01 9.54 2.82
C HIS A 154 -29.72 8.18 2.86
N LYS A 155 -29.10 7.13 2.30
CA LYS A 155 -29.61 5.76 2.42
C LYS A 155 -29.46 5.18 3.82
N LEU A 156 -28.59 5.76 4.64
CA LEU A 156 -28.44 5.33 6.02
C LEU A 156 -29.50 6.01 6.88
N PRO A 157 -30.25 5.24 7.67
CA PRO A 157 -31.23 5.79 8.59
C PRO A 157 -30.51 6.32 9.84
N LEU A 158 -29.66 7.34 9.66
CA LEU A 158 -28.79 7.90 10.70
C LEU A 158 -29.59 8.37 11.91
N SER A 159 -30.74 9.00 11.69
CA SER A 159 -31.67 9.40 12.75
C SER A 159 -32.20 8.20 13.53
N THR A 160 -32.56 7.10 12.85
CA THR A 160 -33.00 5.85 13.49
C THR A 160 -31.88 5.22 14.29
N ILE A 161 -30.64 5.23 13.78
CA ILE A 161 -29.47 4.69 14.49
C ILE A 161 -29.22 5.51 15.75
N GLN A 162 -29.18 6.85 15.64
CA GLN A 162 -28.94 7.76 16.76
C GLN A 162 -30.03 7.65 17.85
N THR A 163 -31.29 7.52 17.45
CA THR A 163 -32.41 7.40 18.41
C THR A 163 -32.49 6.02 19.05
N ARG A 164 -32.12 4.95 18.33
CA ARG A 164 -32.19 3.57 18.82
C ARG A 164 -30.98 3.17 19.68
N PHE A 165 -29.81 3.69 19.34
CA PHE A 165 -28.55 3.34 19.97
C PHE A 165 -27.87 4.61 20.50
N PRO A 166 -28.17 5.02 21.74
CA PRO A 166 -27.59 6.23 22.32
C PRO A 166 -26.06 6.13 22.39
N ASN A 167 -25.52 4.93 22.67
CA ASN A 167 -24.08 4.68 22.73
C ASN A 167 -23.63 3.93 21.48
N HIS A 168 -23.28 4.65 20.43
CA HIS A 168 -22.81 4.08 19.17
C HIS A 168 -21.50 4.69 18.68
N ALA A 169 -20.78 3.92 17.85
CA ALA A 169 -19.64 4.40 17.08
C ALA A 169 -19.90 4.29 15.57
N LEU A 170 -19.29 5.21 14.82
CA LEU A 170 -19.23 5.23 13.38
C LEU A 170 -17.78 5.05 12.93
N ILE A 171 -17.55 4.05 12.09
CA ILE A 171 -16.26 3.77 11.46
C ILE A 171 -16.45 3.93 9.96
N ILE A 172 -15.59 4.71 9.31
CA ILE A 172 -15.56 4.87 7.86
C ILE A 172 -14.19 4.42 7.38
N THR A 173 -14.18 3.47 6.46
CA THR A 173 -12.95 2.78 6.07
C THR A 173 -12.96 2.55 4.56
N SER A 174 -11.77 2.59 3.97
CA SER A 174 -11.56 2.23 2.58
C SER A 174 -10.90 0.86 2.51
N PRO A 175 -11.69 -0.25 2.43
CA PRO A 175 -11.10 -1.56 2.30
C PRO A 175 -10.12 -1.53 1.13
N ALA A 176 -8.88 -1.94 1.40
CA ALA A 176 -7.87 -1.99 0.39
C ALA A 176 -8.37 -2.94 -0.71
N ILE A 177 -8.79 -2.39 -1.85
CA ILE A 177 -8.88 -3.18 -3.07
C ILE A 177 -7.45 -3.64 -3.27
N GLY A 178 -7.21 -4.94 -3.07
CA GLY A 178 -5.88 -5.51 -2.89
C GLY A 178 -4.89 -4.81 -3.78
N PHE A 179 -3.81 -4.28 -3.16
CA PHE A 179 -2.82 -3.41 -3.80
C PHE A 179 -2.77 -3.68 -5.30
N ASN A 180 -3.14 -2.70 -6.12
CA ASN A 180 -2.76 -2.75 -7.53
C ASN A 180 -1.23 -2.79 -7.52
N TYR A 181 -0.65 -3.99 -7.49
CA TYR A 181 0.78 -4.23 -7.43
C TYR A 181 1.47 -3.49 -8.60
N PHE A 182 0.73 -3.19 -9.65
CA PHE A 182 1.07 -2.23 -10.70
C PHE A 182 0.80 -0.79 -10.26
N THR A 183 1.52 -0.29 -9.26
CA THR A 183 1.57 1.17 -9.05
C THR A 183 2.48 1.79 -10.12
N THR A 184 2.12 2.96 -10.65
CA THR A 184 2.96 3.72 -11.60
C THR A 184 4.43 3.86 -11.14
N PRO A 185 4.75 4.12 -9.86
CA PRO A 185 6.14 4.14 -9.39
C PRO A 185 6.82 2.76 -9.44
N LEU A 186 6.14 1.67 -9.08
CA LEU A 186 6.74 0.32 -9.22
C LEU A 186 7.02 0.02 -10.69
N LEU A 187 6.06 0.31 -11.57
CA LEU A 187 6.22 0.09 -13.00
C LEU A 187 7.37 0.93 -13.57
N SER A 188 7.46 2.20 -13.16
CA SER A 188 8.55 3.10 -13.55
C SER A 188 9.90 2.61 -13.05
N ALA A 189 9.98 2.15 -11.79
CA ALA A 189 11.19 1.57 -11.23
C ALA A 189 11.61 0.29 -11.97
N LEU A 190 10.64 -0.55 -12.37
CA LEU A 190 10.88 -1.77 -13.12
C LEU A 190 11.37 -1.45 -14.54
N PHE A 191 10.80 -0.44 -15.20
CA PHE A 191 11.28 0.06 -16.49
C PHE A 191 12.68 0.66 -16.41
N ILE A 192 13.00 1.44 -15.37
CA ILE A 192 14.34 2.00 -15.18
C ILE A 192 15.35 0.86 -14.92
N SER A 193 15.01 -0.07 -14.02
CA SER A 193 15.84 -1.23 -13.65
C SER A 193 16.15 -2.14 -14.85
N PHE A 194 15.10 -2.65 -15.50
CA PHE A 194 15.24 -3.67 -16.55
C PHE A 194 15.40 -3.07 -17.94
N GLY A 195 14.83 -1.89 -18.19
CA GLY A 195 14.89 -1.22 -19.49
C GLY A 195 16.13 -0.35 -19.69
N ILE A 196 16.72 0.21 -18.63
CA ILE A 196 17.85 1.14 -18.75
C ILE A 196 19.11 0.58 -18.07
N LEU A 197 19.04 0.26 -16.77
CA LEU A 197 20.23 -0.13 -16.00
C LEU A 197 20.77 -1.49 -16.41
N THR A 198 19.91 -2.48 -16.61
CA THR A 198 20.32 -3.84 -17.00
C THR A 198 21.09 -3.87 -18.34
N PRO A 199 20.63 -3.23 -19.43
CA PRO A 199 21.38 -3.17 -20.68
C PRO A 199 22.75 -2.50 -20.54
N ILE A 200 22.83 -1.39 -19.81
CA ILE A 200 24.09 -0.67 -19.56
C ILE A 200 25.08 -1.59 -18.84
N LEU A 201 24.61 -2.30 -17.81
CA LEU A 201 25.43 -3.25 -17.05
C LEU A 201 25.93 -4.40 -17.94
N ILE A 202 25.06 -4.98 -18.77
CA ILE A 202 25.44 -6.05 -19.71
C ILE A 202 26.52 -5.55 -20.68
N PHE A 203 26.36 -4.34 -21.22
CA PHE A 203 27.35 -3.74 -22.11
C PHE A 203 28.70 -3.53 -21.41
N ALA A 204 28.68 -2.99 -20.18
CA ALA A 204 29.89 -2.79 -19.37
C ALA A 204 30.61 -4.12 -19.08
N ILE A 205 29.87 -5.18 -18.72
CA ILE A 205 30.45 -6.52 -18.50
C ILE A 205 31.10 -7.04 -19.79
N LYS A 206 30.43 -6.92 -20.94
CA LYS A 206 31.00 -7.34 -22.23
C LYS A 206 32.26 -6.55 -22.58
N ALA A 207 32.27 -5.25 -22.35
CA ALA A 207 33.45 -4.41 -22.58
C ALA A 207 34.62 -4.81 -21.67
N LEU A 208 34.36 -5.09 -20.39
CA LEU A 208 35.37 -5.56 -19.44
C LEU A 208 35.94 -6.94 -19.84
N LEU A 209 35.08 -7.86 -20.28
CA LEU A 209 35.51 -9.18 -20.73
C LEU A 209 36.36 -9.11 -22.01
N ALA A 210 36.10 -8.15 -22.90
CA ALA A 210 36.91 -7.94 -24.10
C ALA A 210 38.32 -7.41 -23.80
N ILE A 211 38.54 -6.81 -22.63
CA ILE A 211 39.85 -6.30 -22.18
C ILE A 211 40.63 -7.39 -21.41
N SER A 212 40.05 -8.59 -21.23
CA SER A 212 40.74 -9.69 -20.57
C SER A 212 42.08 -9.98 -21.26
N PRO A 213 43.19 -10.02 -20.51
CA PRO A 213 44.52 -9.95 -21.07
C PRO A 213 44.79 -11.13 -22.00
N THR A 214 45.29 -10.81 -23.19
CA THR A 214 45.77 -11.77 -24.18
C THR A 214 46.65 -12.82 -23.51
N PRO A 215 46.45 -14.12 -23.82
CA PRO A 215 47.24 -15.19 -23.22
C PRO A 215 48.73 -14.88 -23.44
N LYS A 216 49.50 -14.90 -22.35
CA LYS A 216 50.95 -14.71 -22.37
C LYS A 216 51.52 -15.61 -23.47
N GLN A 217 52.03 -14.99 -24.52
CA GLN A 217 52.72 -15.67 -25.60
C GLN A 217 53.88 -16.42 -24.94
N SER A 218 53.78 -17.75 -24.90
CA SER A 218 54.88 -18.59 -24.42
C SER A 218 56.04 -18.37 -25.38
N ASN A 219 57.06 -17.66 -24.93
CA ASN A 219 58.34 -17.53 -25.62
C ASN A 219 59.00 -18.91 -25.68
N THR A 220 58.55 -19.76 -26.60
CA THR A 220 59.25 -20.97 -26.99
C THR A 220 60.26 -20.59 -28.06
N THR A 221 61.30 -19.85 -27.64
CA THR A 221 62.50 -19.64 -28.44
C THR A 221 63.58 -20.52 -27.83
N LEU A 222 63.72 -21.75 -28.31
CA LEU A 222 64.93 -22.53 -28.03
C LEU A 222 65.32 -23.45 -29.19
N ALA A 223 66.32 -22.96 -29.91
CA ALA A 223 67.38 -23.70 -30.61
C ALA A 223 67.00 -24.67 -31.73
N GLN A 224 66.89 -24.13 -32.95
CA GLN A 224 67.14 -24.88 -34.17
C GLN A 224 68.65 -24.81 -34.46
N MET A 225 69.40 -25.88 -34.12
CA MET A 225 70.82 -26.02 -34.46
C MET A 225 70.98 -26.47 -35.93
N PRO A 226 71.92 -25.90 -36.70
CA PRO A 226 72.27 -26.42 -38.02
C PRO A 226 73.24 -27.62 -37.91
N PRO A 227 73.12 -28.65 -38.77
CA PRO A 227 74.11 -29.72 -38.84
C PRO A 227 75.42 -29.18 -39.46
N SER A 228 76.50 -29.29 -38.70
CA SER A 228 77.86 -29.02 -39.16
C SER A 228 78.28 -30.10 -40.16
N SER A 229 78.65 -29.66 -41.36
CA SER A 229 79.45 -30.43 -42.31
C SER A 229 80.89 -30.50 -41.82
N LEU A 230 81.40 -31.70 -41.55
CA LEU A 230 82.83 -31.94 -41.39
C LEU A 230 83.24 -33.11 -42.27
N THR A 231 84.05 -32.74 -43.26
CA THR A 231 84.80 -33.60 -44.18
C THR A 231 86.10 -33.99 -43.51
N GLU A 232 86.39 -35.28 -43.40
CA GLU A 232 87.74 -35.81 -43.09
C GLU A 232 87.86 -37.20 -43.74
N LYS A 233 88.42 -37.35 -44.94
CA LYS A 233 89.84 -37.37 -45.34
C LYS A 233 90.65 -38.54 -44.74
N LYS A 234 90.57 -39.68 -45.44
CA LYS A 234 91.68 -40.49 -46.00
C LYS A 234 92.78 -41.06 -45.09
N ASN A 235 92.97 -42.39 -45.24
CA ASN A 235 94.18 -43.23 -45.15
C ASN A 235 93.83 -44.49 -44.34
N LYS A 236 94.14 -45.73 -44.75
CA LYS A 236 95.25 -46.25 -45.54
C LYS A 236 94.85 -47.61 -46.12
#